data_AF-A0A7J2V3A2-F1
#
_entry.id   AF-A0A7J2V3A2-F1
#
_cell.length_a   1.000
_cell.length_b   1.000
_cell.length_c   1.000
_cell.angle_alpha   90.00
_cell.angle_beta   90.00
_cell.angle_gamma   90.00
#
_symmetry.space_group_name_H-M   'P 1'
#
loop_
_entity.id
_entity.type
_entity.pdbx_description
1 polymer ?
#
loop_
_entity_poly.entity_id
_entity_poly.type
_entity_poly.pdbx_seq_one_letter_code
_entity_poly.pdbx_strand_id
1 'polypeptide(L)'
;MLIGLAGAYLPLCFTGSFTDTIVGGRGWIAIAITIFGRWSPLQILLGSMVFGGIDVINYWLQVQRVPIPYQFLQMLPFAVTLAILIRISRRAEMPLAIGRAYDREAIEE
;
A
#
# COMPACT_ATOMS: atom_id res chain seq x y z
N MET A 1 -2.21 11.72 17.09
CA MET A 1 -1.90 10.75 18.18
C MET A 1 -1.72 9.32 17.67
N LEU A 2 -2.63 8.77 16.85
CA LEU A 2 -2.53 7.38 16.37
C LEU A 2 -1.21 7.04 15.63
N ILE A 3 -0.68 7.99 14.84
CA ILE A 3 0.59 7.81 14.13
C ILE A 3 1.78 7.64 15.10
N GLY A 4 1.75 8.33 16.25
CA GLY A 4 2.78 8.19 17.29
C GLY A 4 2.74 6.82 17.97
N LEU A 5 1.54 6.28 18.23
CA LEU A 5 1.37 4.92 18.75
C LEU A 5 1.85 3.87 17.75
N ALA A 6 1.55 4.04 16.46
CA ALA A 6 2.05 3.15 15.41
C ALA A 6 3.58 3.15 15.31
N GLY A 7 4.21 4.33 15.46
CA GLY A 7 5.68 4.44 15.49
C GLY A 7 6.30 3.78 16.72
N ALA A 8 5.68 3.95 17.90
CA ALA A 8 6.15 3.37 19.16
C ALA A 8 6.06 1.82 19.17
N TYR A 9 5.10 1.24 18.42
CA TYR A 9 4.96 -0.22 18.30
C TYR A 9 6.22 -0.91 17.72
N LEU A 10 6.93 -0.26 16.80
CA LEU A 10 8.10 -0.83 16.13
C LEU A 10 9.24 -1.19 17.11
N PRO A 11 9.79 -0.27 17.91
CA PRO A 11 10.85 -0.61 18.86
C PRO A 11 10.33 -1.39 20.08
N LEU A 12 9.07 -1.18 20.50
CA LEU A 12 8.57 -1.78 21.75
C LEU A 12 8.08 -3.22 21.59
N CYS A 13 7.40 -3.53 20.49
CA CYS A 13 6.75 -4.82 20.29
C CYS A 13 7.35 -5.61 19.13
N PHE A 14 7.75 -4.93 18.05
CA PHE A 14 8.15 -5.61 16.82
C PHE A 14 9.57 -6.17 16.88
N THR A 15 10.56 -5.35 17.26
CA THR A 15 11.97 -5.78 17.35
C THR A 15 12.50 -5.82 18.79
N GLY A 16 11.90 -5.06 19.71
CA GLY A 16 12.38 -4.94 21.09
C GLY A 16 13.61 -4.03 21.24
N SER A 17 14.11 -3.47 20.14
CA SER A 17 15.23 -2.53 20.11
C SER A 17 14.99 -1.45 19.06
N PHE A 18 15.52 -0.25 19.30
CA PHE A 18 15.58 0.80 18.28
C PHE A 18 16.82 0.60 17.41
N THR A 19 16.64 0.63 16.09
CA THR A 19 17.72 0.55 15.11
C THR A 19 17.43 1.52 13.98
N ASP A 20 18.47 2.10 13.41
CA ASP A 20 18.31 2.95 12.23
C ASP A 20 17.59 2.18 11.12
N THR A 21 16.65 2.86 10.47
CA THR A 21 15.84 2.28 9.38
C THR A 21 14.90 1.14 9.81
N ILE A 22 14.46 1.11 11.08
CA ILE A 22 13.47 0.11 11.56
C ILE A 22 12.17 0.07 10.72
N VAL A 23 11.77 1.18 10.10
CA VAL A 23 10.59 1.26 9.23
C VAL A 23 10.85 0.59 7.86
N GLY A 24 12.11 0.45 7.43
CA GLY A 24 12.48 -0.28 6.21
C GLY A 24 11.88 0.30 4.92
N GLY A 25 11.61 1.61 4.86
CA GLY A 25 11.02 2.25 3.67
C GLY A 25 9.55 1.93 3.41
N ARG A 26 8.85 1.22 4.32
CA ARG A 26 7.45 0.78 4.15
C ARG A 26 6.39 1.88 4.16
N GLY A 27 6.79 3.15 4.32
CA GLY A 27 5.86 4.29 4.41
C GLY A 27 4.97 4.48 3.17
N TRP A 28 5.42 4.01 2.00
CA TRP A 28 4.65 4.06 0.76
C TRP A 28 3.32 3.29 0.84
N ILE A 29 3.23 2.26 1.68
CA ILE A 29 2.02 1.44 1.86
C ILE A 29 0.87 2.31 2.37
N ALA A 30 1.14 3.26 3.27
CA ALA A 30 0.14 4.17 3.81
C ALA A 30 -0.48 5.05 2.71
N ILE A 31 0.34 5.49 1.74
CA ILE A 31 -0.13 6.27 0.59
C ILE A 31 -1.00 5.40 -0.31
N ALA A 32 -0.53 4.19 -0.62
CA ALA A 32 -1.24 3.25 -1.50
C ALA A 32 -2.65 2.90 -0.96
N ILE A 33 -2.76 2.50 0.31
CA ILE A 33 -4.06 2.14 0.90
C ILE A 33 -5.01 3.33 1.00
N THR A 34 -4.49 4.54 1.20
CA THR A 34 -5.32 5.75 1.28
C THR A 34 -5.93 6.07 -0.08
N ILE A 35 -5.13 5.95 -1.15
CA ILE A 35 -5.59 6.13 -2.54
C ILE A 35 -6.64 5.07 -2.89
N PHE A 36 -6.33 3.79 -2.64
CA PHE A 36 -7.24 2.69 -2.98
C PHE A 36 -8.51 2.66 -2.12
N GLY A 37 -8.43 3.09 -0.87
CA GLY A 37 -9.55 3.19 0.03
C GLY A 37 -10.47 4.39 -0.23
N ARG A 38 -10.18 5.22 -1.24
CA ARG A 38 -10.99 6.42 -1.61
C ARG A 38 -11.33 7.30 -0.39
N TRP A 39 -10.38 7.47 0.53
CA TRP A 39 -10.57 8.20 1.80
C TRP A 39 -11.62 7.61 2.75
N SER A 40 -12.17 6.42 2.47
CA SER A 40 -13.08 5.69 3.34
C SER A 40 -12.30 4.96 4.44
N PRO A 41 -12.52 5.27 5.73
CA PRO A 41 -11.78 4.66 6.83
C PRO A 41 -11.92 3.14 6.89
N LEU A 42 -13.11 2.62 6.55
CA LEU A 42 -13.38 1.18 6.58
C LEU A 42 -12.60 0.42 5.50
N GLN A 43 -12.49 1.00 4.30
CA GLN A 43 -11.72 0.40 3.20
C GLN A 43 -10.21 0.46 3.49
N ILE A 44 -9.75 1.55 4.09
CA ILE A 44 -8.34 1.70 4.51
C ILE A 44 -7.99 0.67 5.59
N LEU A 45 -8.89 0.42 6.55
CA LEU A 45 -8.70 -0.60 7.59
C LEU A 45 -8.62 -2.02 7.01
N LEU A 46 -9.51 -2.36 6.06
CA LEU A 46 -9.44 -3.65 5.38
C LEU A 46 -8.15 -3.78 4.56
N GLY A 47 -7.74 -2.71 3.88
CA GLY A 47 -6.48 -2.65 3.16
C GLY A 47 -5.28 -2.89 4.08
N SER A 48 -5.22 -2.21 5.23
CA SER A 48 -4.11 -2.38 6.18
C SER A 48 -4.04 -3.78 6.78
N MET A 49 -5.18 -4.45 7.01
CA MET A 49 -5.21 -5.86 7.41
C MET A 49 -4.61 -6.79 6.37
N VAL A 50 -4.85 -6.55 5.07
CA VAL A 50 -4.25 -7.34 3.99
C VAL A 50 -2.72 -7.16 3.98
N PHE A 51 -2.22 -5.93 4.05
CA PHE A 51 -0.78 -5.66 4.09
C PHE A 51 -0.11 -6.27 5.33
N GLY A 52 -0.73 -6.12 6.51
CA GLY A 52 -0.23 -6.75 7.74
C GLY A 52 -0.24 -8.27 7.66
N GLY A 53 -1.27 -8.88 7.06
CA GLY A 53 -1.34 -10.32 6.83
C GLY A 53 -0.23 -10.84 5.93
N ILE A 54 0.08 -10.11 4.85
CA ILE A 54 1.19 -10.44 3.94
C ILE A 54 2.54 -10.37 4.69
N ASP A 55 2.72 -9.37 5.54
CA ASP A 55 3.94 -9.24 6.34
C ASP A 55 4.11 -10.42 7.30
N VAL A 56 3.05 -10.85 7.99
CA VAL A 56 3.09 -12.03 8.87
C VAL A 56 3.38 -13.31 8.08
N ILE A 57 2.76 -13.49 6.91
CA ILE A 57 3.04 -14.64 6.02
C ILE A 57 4.51 -14.65 5.60
N ASN A 58 5.07 -13.49 5.27
CA ASN A 58 6.48 -13.35 4.94
C ASN A 58 7.40 -13.79 6.10
N TYR A 59 7.08 -13.39 7.33
CA TYR A 59 7.84 -13.83 8.51
C TYR A 59 7.70 -15.33 8.73
N TRP A 60 6.50 -15.88 8.58
CA TRP A 60 6.26 -17.30 8.77
C TRP A 60 6.98 -18.18 7.74
N LEU A 61 6.97 -17.80 6.45
CA LEU A 61 7.73 -18.49 5.39
C LEU A 61 9.24 -18.47 5.64
N GLN A 62 9.76 -17.35 6.17
CA GLN A 62 11.17 -17.26 6.54
C GLN A 62 11.53 -18.20 7.70
N VAL A 63 10.67 -18.31 8.71
CA VAL A 63 10.87 -19.22 9.85
C VAL A 63 10.82 -20.68 9.42
N GLN A 64 9.93 -21.03 8.49
CA GLN A 64 9.81 -22.39 7.91
C GLN A 64 11.00 -22.82 7.05
N ARG A 65 11.99 -21.94 6.79
CA ARG A 65 13.16 -22.19 5.93
C ARG A 65 12.79 -22.75 4.54
N VAL A 66 11.67 -22.28 3.99
CA VAL A 66 11.27 -22.62 2.62
C VAL A 66 12.39 -22.16 1.68
N PRO A 67 12.80 -22.95 0.67
CA PRO A 67 13.89 -22.61 -0.24
C PRO A 67 13.55 -21.48 -1.24
N ILE A 68 12.74 -20.51 -0.82
CA ILE A 68 12.39 -19.33 -1.60
C ILE A 68 13.33 -18.19 -1.19
N PRO A 69 14.04 -17.56 -2.13
CA PRO A 69 14.89 -16.42 -1.82
C PRO A 69 14.09 -15.26 -1.21
N TYR A 70 14.67 -14.61 -0.21
CA TYR A 70 14.06 -13.51 0.54
C TYR A 70 13.61 -12.34 -0.36
N GLN A 71 14.29 -12.13 -1.48
CA GLN A 71 13.96 -11.09 -2.45
C GLN A 71 12.55 -11.28 -3.03
N PHE A 72 12.13 -12.52 -3.31
CA PHE A 72 10.78 -12.80 -3.83
C PHE A 72 9.71 -12.56 -2.77
N LEU A 73 10.03 -12.86 -1.52
CA LEU A 73 9.18 -12.59 -0.37
C LEU A 73 8.97 -11.07 -0.19
N GLN A 74 10.05 -10.29 -0.28
CA GLN A 74 9.97 -8.83 -0.24
C GLN A 74 9.17 -8.20 -1.39
N MET A 75 8.98 -8.91 -2.51
CA MET A 75 8.16 -8.43 -3.62
C MET A 75 6.65 -8.57 -3.37
N LEU A 76 6.22 -9.39 -2.39
CA LEU A 76 4.80 -9.68 -2.15
C LEU A 76 3.93 -8.43 -1.93
N PRO A 77 4.32 -7.44 -1.10
CA PRO A 77 3.52 -6.23 -0.92
C PRO A 77 3.31 -5.47 -2.24
N PHE A 78 4.35 -5.40 -3.08
CA PHE A 78 4.30 -4.75 -4.38
C PHE A 78 3.40 -5.50 -5.37
N ALA A 79 3.52 -6.83 -5.41
CA ALA A 79 2.68 -7.68 -6.23
C ALA A 79 1.19 -7.54 -5.86
N VAL A 80 0.88 -7.45 -4.56
CA VAL A 80 -0.48 -7.23 -4.09
C VAL A 80 -0.99 -5.84 -4.46
N THR A 81 -0.18 -4.79 -4.32
CA THR A 81 -0.59 -3.46 -4.80
C THR A 81 -0.86 -3.43 -6.29
N LEU A 82 -0.04 -4.12 -7.09
CA LEU A 82 -0.24 -4.22 -8.52
C LEU A 82 -1.54 -4.96 -8.86
N ALA A 83 -1.84 -6.06 -8.15
CA ALA A 83 -3.07 -6.80 -8.33
C ALA A 83 -4.31 -5.95 -7.98
N ILE A 84 -4.26 -5.18 -6.88
CA ILE A 84 -5.31 -4.23 -6.49
C ILE A 84 -5.48 -3.15 -7.56
N LEU A 85 -4.38 -2.58 -8.05
CA LEU A 85 -4.39 -1.56 -9.08
C LEU A 85 -5.04 -2.07 -10.37
N ILE A 86 -4.67 -3.26 -10.83
CA ILE A 86 -5.27 -3.90 -12.02
C ILE A 86 -6.77 -4.09 -11.81
N ARG A 87 -7.20 -4.52 -10.61
CA ARG A 87 -8.62 -4.71 -10.28
C ARG A 87 -9.41 -3.40 -10.38
N ILE A 88 -8.84 -2.30 -9.87
CA ILE A 88 -9.47 -0.97 -9.83
C ILE A 88 -9.45 -0.31 -11.20
N SER A 89 -8.33 -0.38 -11.92
CA SER A 89 -8.14 0.22 -13.25
C SER A 89 -9.19 -0.26 -14.26
N ARG A 90 -9.60 -1.54 -14.17
CA ARG A 90 -10.66 -2.09 -15.03
C ARG A 90 -12.05 -1.46 -14.83
N ARG A 91 -12.25 -0.68 -13.76
CA ARG A 91 -13.49 0.05 -13.46
C ARG A 91 -13.34 1.58 -13.58
N ALA A 92 -12.16 2.06 -13.96
CA ALA A 92 -11.94 3.48 -14.19
C ALA A 92 -12.56 3.86 -15.54
N GLU A 93 -13.87 4.14 -15.54
CA GLU A 93 -14.51 4.85 -16.64
C GLU A 93 -13.87 6.24 -16.73
N MET A 94 -13.01 6.41 -17.73
CA MET A 94 -12.33 7.68 -17.98
C MET A 94 -13.41 8.70 -18.36
N PRO A 95 -13.56 9.84 -17.66
CA PRO A 95 -14.50 10.86 -18.07
C PRO A 95 -14.07 11.39 -19.44
N LEU A 96 -14.96 11.25 -20.43
CA LEU A 96 -14.74 11.63 -21.84
C LEU A 96 -14.25 13.08 -22.03
N ALA A 97 -14.42 13.93 -21.02
CA ALA A 97 -13.93 15.32 -20.99
C ALA A 97 -12.40 15.45 -21.00
N ILE A 98 -11.65 14.47 -20.47
CA ILE A 98 -10.16 14.54 -20.44
C ILE A 98 -9.57 14.31 -21.85
N GLY A 99 -10.29 13.61 -22.73
CA GLY A 99 -9.86 13.34 -24.10
C GLY A 99 -10.21 14.44 -25.10
N ARG A 100 -10.94 15.48 -24.70
CA ARG A 100 -11.22 16.61 -25.59
C ARG A 100 -10.05 17.58 -25.57
N ALA A 101 -9.51 17.88 -26.75
CA ALA A 101 -8.55 18.97 -26.90
C ALA A 101 -9.19 20.26 -26.37
N TYR A 102 -8.44 21.01 -25.57
CA TYR A 102 -8.89 22.29 -25.04
C TYR A 102 -9.00 23.28 -26.20
N ASP A 103 -10.24 23.61 -26.57
CA ASP A 103 -10.53 24.64 -27.55
C ASP A 103 -10.74 25.97 -26.81
N ARG A 104 -9.90 26.96 -27.12
CA ARG A 104 -9.94 28.27 -26.48
C ARG A 104 -11.05 29.14 -27.07
N GLU A 105 -11.52 28.84 -28.28
CA GLU A 105 -12.49 29.66 -29.02
C GLU A 105 -13.95 29.35 -28.64
N ALA A 106 -14.22 28.18 -28.08
CA ALA A 106 -15.56 27.75 -27.68
C ALA A 106 -16.14 28.45 -26.41
N ILE A 107 -15.40 29.40 -25.82
CA ILE A 107 -15.81 30.14 -24.61
C ILE A 107 -16.35 31.54 -24.97
N GLU A 108 -16.17 31.99 -26.22
CA GLU A 108 -16.52 33.37 -26.66
C GLU A 108 -17.83 33.51 -27.45
N GLU A 109 -18.55 32.42 -27.76
CA GLU A 109 -19.92 32.43 -28.32
C GLU A 109 -21.00 32.16 -27.26
#